data_AF-A0A534SD13-F1
#
_entry.id   AF-A0A534SD13-F1
#
_cell.length_a   1.000
_cell.length_b   1.000
_cell.length_c   1.000
_cell.angle_alpha   90.00
_cell.angle_beta   90.00
_cell.angle_gamma   90.00
#
_symmetry.space_group_name_H-M   'P 1'
#
loop_
_entity.id
_entity.type
_entity.pdbx_description
1 polymer ?
#
loop_
_entity_poly.entity_id
_entity_poly.type
_entity_poly.pdbx_seq_one_letter_code
_entity_poly.pdbx_strand_id
1 'polypeptide(L)'
;MNILKRVLKRPPSKTATLSARPAAEAAQAAQEGRAETALPLPRALNNYVVVVLDSCRYDTLMAAAPRTLSQLGEIERRYSYASWTAPSHYNLLMGLLPHSSPRHVYASEYYKRDFLKYNERLGTQQVEFKSLIPHLFLPTFLKQQLGYQTHALVSMPALNPATPLNKDFDTFTLMPRHNDMAAMVEHLTFSPDRPSFYLLNVGETHYPYAVPDEPEAQWPKIHGVHGVFKHLDDLVVGGKLVEEEEGHVRFFDQQKLDQLRARQIAAVRYLDGVVARLFDVVPRNTYITVTADHGELFGEEGYFGHGPICHEKVYEVPFVEGKLR
;
A
#
# COMPACT_ATOMS: atom_id res chain seq x y z
N MET A 1 6.80 62.43 -6.22
CA MET A 1 7.14 62.24 -7.64
C MET A 1 7.40 60.76 -7.84
N ASN A 2 6.55 60.10 -8.65
CA ASN A 2 6.59 58.73 -9.20
C ASN A 2 7.69 57.79 -8.69
N ILE A 3 7.38 56.60 -8.16
CA ILE A 3 6.94 55.43 -8.96
C ILE A 3 6.05 54.53 -8.07
N LEU A 4 4.73 54.71 -8.21
CA LEU A 4 3.71 53.79 -7.71
C LEU A 4 2.62 53.79 -8.80
N LYS A 5 2.62 52.79 -9.68
CA LYS A 5 1.51 52.34 -10.57
C LYS A 5 2.02 51.46 -11.71
N ARG A 6 1.51 50.22 -11.75
CA ARG A 6 1.60 49.11 -12.74
C ARG A 6 2.17 47.90 -12.00
N VAL A 7 1.39 46.92 -11.58
CA VAL A 7 0.55 46.06 -12.40
C VAL A 7 -0.65 45.58 -11.55
N LEU A 8 -1.87 45.87 -12.02
CA LEU A 8 -3.11 45.27 -11.52
C LEU A 8 -3.76 44.51 -12.67
N LYS A 9 -4.40 43.39 -12.30
CA LYS A 9 -5.29 42.50 -13.09
C LYS A 9 -4.61 41.28 -13.74
N ARG A 10 -4.37 40.24 -12.93
CA ARG A 10 -4.58 38.84 -13.36
C ARG A 10 -5.99 38.41 -12.95
N PRO A 11 -6.75 37.72 -13.81
CA PRO A 11 -8.09 37.25 -13.47
C PRO A 11 -8.03 36.13 -12.41
N PRO A 12 -9.13 35.86 -11.69
CA PRO A 12 -9.17 34.74 -10.75
C PRO A 12 -8.88 33.44 -11.50
N SER A 13 -7.83 32.75 -11.05
CA SER A 13 -7.52 31.38 -11.45
C SER A 13 -8.75 30.52 -11.17
N LYS A 14 -9.33 29.92 -12.20
CA LYS A 14 -10.33 28.87 -12.03
C LYS A 14 -9.66 27.73 -11.27
N THR A 15 -10.16 27.41 -10.08
CA THR A 15 -9.84 26.19 -9.34
C THR A 15 -10.05 24.99 -10.26
N ALA A 16 -8.95 24.50 -10.84
CA ALA A 16 -8.94 23.23 -11.54
C ALA A 16 -9.04 22.15 -10.46
N THR A 17 -10.19 21.50 -10.38
CA THR A 17 -10.28 20.18 -9.76
C THR A 17 -9.23 19.30 -10.44
N LEU A 18 -8.24 18.83 -9.66
CA LEU A 18 -7.34 17.76 -10.06
C LEU A 18 -8.19 16.51 -10.31
N SER A 19 -8.71 16.42 -11.53
CA SER A 19 -9.28 15.20 -12.10
C SER A 19 -8.18 14.15 -12.15
N ALA A 20 -8.48 12.89 -11.85
CA ALA A 20 -7.53 11.77 -11.96
C ALA A 20 -7.14 11.43 -13.41
N ARG A 21 -7.82 12.02 -14.41
CA ARG A 21 -7.58 11.75 -15.84
C ARG A 21 -6.18 12.14 -16.36
N PRO A 22 -5.60 13.32 -16.05
CA PRO A 22 -4.31 13.73 -16.61
C PRO A 22 -3.14 12.88 -16.12
N ALA A 23 -3.23 12.34 -14.90
CA ALA A 23 -2.21 11.46 -14.34
C ALA A 23 -2.24 10.06 -14.99
N ALA A 24 -3.43 9.53 -15.29
CA ALA A 24 -3.61 8.26 -15.98
C ALA A 24 -3.15 8.33 -17.44
N GLU A 25 -3.49 9.41 -18.17
CA GLU A 25 -3.09 9.63 -19.57
C GLU A 25 -1.57 9.84 -19.71
N ALA A 26 -0.95 10.57 -18.78
CA ALA A 26 0.50 10.76 -18.75
C ALA A 26 1.26 9.46 -18.39
N ALA A 27 0.69 8.61 -17.54
CA ALA A 27 1.28 7.31 -17.18
C ALA A 27 1.29 6.34 -18.38
N GLN A 28 0.24 6.35 -19.19
CA GLN A 28 0.13 5.49 -20.38
C GLN A 28 1.19 5.85 -21.44
N ALA A 29 1.43 7.14 -21.68
CA ALA A 29 2.45 7.61 -22.61
C ALA A 29 3.90 7.31 -22.16
N ALA A 30 4.15 7.21 -20.85
CA ALA A 30 5.49 6.87 -20.32
C ALA A 30 5.86 5.39 -20.52
N GLN A 31 4.88 4.51 -20.76
CA GLN A 31 5.07 3.07 -20.92
C GLN A 31 5.52 2.68 -22.35
N GLU A 32 5.19 3.48 -23.36
CA GLU A 32 5.37 3.14 -24.78
C GLU A 32 6.81 3.30 -25.32
N GLY A 33 7.76 3.82 -24.51
CA GLY A 33 9.07 4.30 -24.99
C GLY A 33 10.33 3.50 -24.60
N ARG A 34 10.26 2.34 -23.96
CA ARG A 34 11.46 1.59 -23.52
C ARG A 34 11.82 0.45 -24.50
N ALA A 35 13.03 0.49 -25.04
CA ALA A 35 13.58 -0.63 -25.83
C ALA A 35 13.71 -1.88 -24.94
N GLU A 36 12.97 -2.93 -25.27
CA GLU A 36 12.98 -4.20 -24.53
C GLU A 36 14.27 -4.97 -24.82
N THR A 37 15.18 -5.02 -23.85
CA THR A 37 16.12 -6.14 -23.77
C THR A 37 15.33 -7.40 -23.40
N ALA A 38 15.53 -8.48 -24.15
CA ALA A 38 14.85 -9.75 -23.90
C ALA A 38 15.03 -10.19 -22.44
N LEU A 39 13.93 -10.51 -21.76
CA LEU A 39 13.96 -11.00 -20.38
C LEU A 39 14.75 -12.32 -20.30
N PRO A 40 15.47 -12.58 -19.20
CA PRO A 40 16.12 -13.87 -18.99
C PRO A 40 15.08 -15.00 -18.92
N LEU A 41 15.56 -16.23 -19.12
CA LEU A 41 14.75 -17.43 -18.90
C LEU A 41 14.27 -17.48 -17.43
N PRO A 42 13.04 -17.94 -17.16
CA PRO A 42 12.54 -18.11 -15.80
C PRO A 42 13.42 -19.01 -14.95
N ARG A 43 13.70 -18.58 -13.71
CA ARG A 43 14.54 -19.33 -12.73
C ARG A 43 13.85 -19.58 -11.40
N ALA A 44 12.53 -19.46 -11.39
CA ALA A 44 11.68 -19.62 -10.23
C ALA A 44 10.39 -20.33 -10.63
N LEU A 45 9.81 -21.10 -9.71
CA LEU A 45 8.67 -21.99 -9.99
C LEU A 45 7.33 -21.40 -9.59
N ASN A 46 7.32 -20.50 -8.61
CA ASN A 46 6.07 -19.96 -8.07
C ASN A 46 5.76 -18.58 -8.65
N ASN A 47 4.49 -18.34 -8.96
CA ASN A 47 3.95 -16.99 -8.95
C ASN A 47 4.00 -16.45 -7.53
N TYR A 48 4.14 -15.13 -7.39
CA TYR A 48 4.16 -14.50 -6.07
C TYR A 48 3.19 -13.32 -6.03
N VAL A 49 2.21 -13.40 -5.13
CA VAL A 49 1.20 -12.35 -4.93
C VAL A 49 1.38 -11.77 -3.54
N VAL A 50 1.58 -10.46 -3.45
CA VAL A 50 1.62 -9.71 -2.19
C VAL A 50 0.40 -8.83 -2.12
N VAL A 51 -0.48 -9.09 -1.16
CA VAL A 51 -1.65 -8.26 -0.84
C VAL A 51 -1.33 -7.41 0.37
N VAL A 52 -1.44 -6.09 0.20
CA VAL A 52 -1.19 -5.09 1.23
C VAL A 52 -2.51 -4.42 1.58
N LEU A 53 -3.01 -4.70 2.77
CA LEU A 53 -4.21 -4.11 3.35
C LEU A 53 -3.84 -2.75 3.93
N ASP A 54 -4.12 -1.68 3.19
CA ASP A 54 -3.67 -0.35 3.55
C ASP A 54 -4.19 0.06 4.92
N SER A 55 -3.28 0.49 5.81
CA SER A 55 -3.59 0.95 7.17
C SER A 55 -4.24 -0.09 8.11
N CYS A 56 -4.25 -1.37 7.74
CA CYS A 56 -4.91 -2.41 8.53
C CYS A 56 -4.11 -2.79 9.78
N ARG A 57 -4.72 -2.60 10.96
CA ARG A 57 -4.12 -2.99 12.24
C ARG A 57 -4.14 -4.50 12.43
N TYR A 58 -3.11 -5.02 13.09
CA TYR A 58 -3.08 -6.41 13.54
C TYR A 58 -4.32 -6.78 14.38
N ASP A 59 -4.66 -5.97 15.38
CA ASP A 59 -5.78 -6.26 16.29
C ASP A 59 -7.17 -6.13 15.62
N THR A 60 -7.30 -5.29 14.59
CA THR A 60 -8.48 -5.24 13.72
C THR A 60 -8.63 -6.55 12.96
N LEU A 61 -7.55 -7.06 12.35
CA LEU A 61 -7.61 -8.31 11.60
C LEU A 61 -7.92 -9.50 12.51
N MET A 62 -7.33 -9.56 13.71
CA MET A 62 -7.66 -10.59 14.70
C MET A 62 -9.12 -10.52 15.16
N ALA A 63 -9.67 -9.31 15.37
CA ALA A 63 -11.08 -9.13 15.74
C ALA A 63 -12.07 -9.48 14.61
N ALA A 64 -11.63 -9.39 13.35
CA ALA A 64 -12.42 -9.83 12.21
C ALA A 64 -12.55 -11.36 12.14
N ALA A 65 -11.61 -12.09 12.74
CA ALA A 65 -11.53 -13.55 12.77
C ALA A 65 -11.64 -14.20 11.37
N PRO A 66 -10.74 -13.85 10.44
CA PRO A 66 -10.81 -14.31 9.05
C PRO A 66 -10.61 -15.82 8.95
N ARG A 67 -11.45 -16.48 8.16
CA ARG A 67 -11.39 -17.93 7.95
C ARG A 67 -10.57 -18.28 6.72
N THR A 68 -10.65 -17.47 5.66
CA THR A 68 -9.96 -17.74 4.40
C THR A 68 -8.47 -17.46 4.52
N LEU A 69 -8.08 -16.31 5.07
CA LEU A 69 -6.67 -15.97 5.28
C LEU A 69 -5.94 -16.99 6.15
N SER A 70 -6.61 -17.54 7.15
CA SER A 70 -6.08 -18.59 8.04
C SER A 70 -5.72 -19.90 7.32
N GLN A 71 -6.15 -20.08 6.06
CA GLN A 71 -5.76 -21.23 5.25
C GLN A 71 -4.32 -21.13 4.71
N LEU A 72 -3.77 -19.91 4.60
CA LEU A 72 -2.38 -19.69 4.18
C LEU A 72 -1.40 -20.11 5.28
N GLY A 73 -1.73 -19.82 6.54
CA GLY A 73 -0.89 -20.11 7.69
C GLY A 73 -1.37 -19.42 8.96
N GLU A 74 -0.49 -19.40 9.97
CA GLU A 74 -0.72 -18.63 11.19
C GLU A 74 -0.67 -17.13 10.89
N ILE A 75 -1.63 -16.38 11.41
CA ILE A 75 -1.62 -14.92 11.34
C ILE A 75 -0.69 -14.41 12.43
N GLU A 76 0.43 -13.83 12.00
CA GLU A 76 1.47 -13.29 12.86
C GLU A 76 1.24 -11.80 13.14
N ARG A 77 1.61 -11.36 14.35
CA ARG A 77 1.84 -9.94 14.62
C ARG A 77 3.23 -9.55 14.17
N ARG A 78 3.33 -8.58 13.27
CA ARG A 78 4.61 -8.04 12.81
C ARG A 78 4.63 -6.50 12.88
N TYR A 79 5.79 -5.92 12.62
CA TYR A 79 6.06 -4.50 12.74
C TYR A 79 6.49 -3.91 11.40
N SER A 80 5.80 -2.86 10.96
CA SER A 80 6.17 -2.11 9.76
C SER A 80 7.47 -1.32 9.95
N TYR A 81 8.19 -1.08 8.85
CA TYR A 81 9.37 -0.21 8.83
C TYR A 81 9.03 1.29 8.78
N ALA A 82 7.80 1.65 8.40
CA ALA A 82 7.37 3.04 8.24
C ALA A 82 5.91 3.22 8.66
N SER A 83 5.53 4.44 9.04
CA SER A 83 4.21 4.76 9.59
C SER A 83 3.19 5.29 8.57
N TRP A 84 3.51 5.26 7.29
CA TRP A 84 2.67 5.76 6.19
C TRP A 84 2.98 5.06 4.86
N THR A 85 2.04 5.15 3.93
CA THR A 85 1.94 4.31 2.74
C THR A 85 3.21 4.27 1.86
N ALA A 86 3.68 5.41 1.37
CA ALA A 86 4.71 5.43 0.32
C ALA A 86 6.08 4.88 0.80
N PRO A 87 6.65 5.34 1.93
CA PRO A 87 7.86 4.74 2.49
C PRO A 87 7.69 3.28 2.90
N SER A 88 6.54 2.88 3.45
CA SER A 88 6.34 1.46 3.77
C SER A 88 6.38 0.59 2.51
N HIS A 89 5.73 1.02 1.43
CA HIS A 89 5.81 0.33 0.15
C HIS A 89 7.22 0.33 -0.45
N TYR A 90 8.00 1.39 -0.24
CA TYR A 90 9.41 1.37 -0.63
C TYR A 90 10.18 0.26 0.10
N ASN A 91 9.99 0.12 1.41
CA ASN A 91 10.60 -0.99 2.18
C ASN A 91 10.14 -2.37 1.67
N LEU A 92 8.84 -2.56 1.41
CA LEU A 92 8.32 -3.81 0.83
C LEU A 92 8.99 -4.13 -0.51
N LEU A 93 9.15 -3.11 -1.37
CA LEU A 93 9.79 -3.25 -2.68
C LEU A 93 11.32 -3.38 -2.60
N MET A 94 11.95 -3.11 -1.46
CA MET A 94 13.34 -3.53 -1.20
C MET A 94 13.46 -5.02 -0.84
N GLY A 95 12.33 -5.73 -0.71
CA GLY A 95 12.26 -7.10 -0.21
C GLY A 95 12.20 -7.19 1.31
N LEU A 96 11.89 -6.09 2.00
CA LEU A 96 11.77 -6.04 3.46
C LEU A 96 10.29 -6.08 3.85
N LEU A 97 9.78 -7.28 4.13
CA LEU A 97 8.44 -7.48 4.69
C LEU A 97 8.41 -7.07 6.16
N PRO A 98 7.23 -6.78 6.75
CA PRO A 98 7.13 -6.43 8.16
C PRO A 98 7.81 -7.47 9.05
N HIS A 99 8.44 -7.00 10.12
CA HIS A 99 9.39 -7.79 10.90
C HIS A 99 8.82 -8.27 12.24
N SER A 100 9.31 -9.39 12.77
CA SER A 100 8.88 -9.89 14.08
C SER A 100 9.46 -9.12 15.28
N SER A 101 10.39 -8.18 15.03
CA SER A 101 11.07 -7.36 16.05
C SER A 101 11.74 -8.20 17.16
N PRO A 102 12.57 -9.19 16.80
CA PRO A 102 13.20 -10.07 17.78
C PRO A 102 14.16 -9.29 18.67
N ARG A 103 14.11 -9.57 19.97
CA ARG A 103 15.06 -9.02 20.95
C ARG A 103 16.32 -9.89 21.00
N HIS A 104 17.44 -9.29 21.43
CA HIS A 104 18.72 -9.98 21.64
C HIS A 104 19.32 -10.62 20.37
N VAL A 105 19.04 -10.07 19.20
CA VAL A 105 19.69 -10.44 17.93
C VAL A 105 20.23 -9.20 17.23
N TYR A 106 21.32 -9.34 16.49
CA TYR A 106 21.77 -8.26 15.61
C TYR A 106 20.79 -8.08 14.45
N ALA A 107 20.52 -6.83 14.06
CA ALA A 107 19.64 -6.52 12.93
C ALA A 107 20.06 -7.24 11.63
N SER A 108 21.36 -7.42 11.40
CA SER A 108 21.91 -8.15 10.27
C SER A 108 21.51 -9.64 10.22
N GLU A 109 21.32 -10.28 11.38
CA GLU A 109 20.90 -11.68 11.45
C GLU A 109 19.42 -11.86 11.08
N TYR A 110 18.59 -10.83 11.32
CA TYR A 110 17.20 -10.84 10.90
C TYR A 110 17.08 -10.90 9.38
N TYR A 111 17.77 -10.00 8.67
CA TYR A 111 17.72 -9.91 7.21
C TYR A 111 18.14 -11.23 6.55
N LYS A 112 19.20 -11.88 7.04
CA LYS A 112 19.65 -13.17 6.51
C LYS A 112 18.53 -14.21 6.48
N ARG A 113 17.76 -14.32 7.56
CA ARG A 113 16.67 -15.30 7.67
C ARG A 113 15.51 -14.96 6.75
N ASP A 114 15.09 -13.69 6.72
CA ASP A 114 13.93 -13.29 5.93
C ASP A 114 14.21 -13.30 4.42
N PHE A 115 15.43 -12.95 3.98
CA PHE A 115 15.82 -13.09 2.57
C PHE A 115 15.86 -14.56 2.12
N LEU A 116 16.29 -15.49 2.98
CA LEU A 116 16.27 -16.91 2.65
C LEU A 116 14.85 -17.45 2.46
N LYS A 117 13.83 -16.88 3.13
CA LYS A 117 12.42 -17.25 2.91
C LYS A 117 11.95 -16.97 1.48
N TYR A 118 12.58 -16.06 0.74
CA TYR A 118 12.23 -15.86 -0.68
C TYR A 118 12.52 -17.08 -1.56
N ASN A 119 13.42 -17.99 -1.16
CA ASN A 119 13.59 -19.26 -1.86
C ASN A 119 12.30 -20.12 -1.80
N GLU A 120 11.61 -20.11 -0.67
CA GLU A 120 10.31 -20.76 -0.52
C GLU A 120 9.22 -20.01 -1.30
N ARG A 121 9.12 -18.69 -1.11
CA ARG A 121 8.11 -17.83 -1.77
C ARG A 121 8.16 -17.98 -3.29
N LEU A 122 9.37 -17.89 -3.86
CA LEU A 122 9.58 -17.91 -5.30
C LEU A 122 9.76 -19.34 -5.86
N GLY A 123 9.97 -20.34 -5.00
CA GLY A 123 10.24 -21.71 -5.44
C GLY A 123 11.56 -21.82 -6.21
N THR A 124 12.64 -21.29 -5.62
CA THR A 124 14.00 -21.31 -6.17
C THR A 124 15.02 -21.55 -5.06
N GLN A 125 16.30 -21.70 -5.41
CA GLN A 125 17.42 -21.78 -4.45
C GLN A 125 18.45 -20.67 -4.68
N GLN A 126 18.10 -19.68 -5.50
CA GLN A 126 19.03 -18.64 -5.98
C GLN A 126 18.96 -17.35 -5.18
N VAL A 127 18.08 -17.26 -4.18
CA VAL A 127 17.91 -16.01 -3.40
C VAL A 127 18.81 -16.02 -2.18
N GLU A 128 19.66 -15.00 -2.13
CA GLU A 128 20.50 -14.64 -0.99
C GLU A 128 20.68 -13.13 -1.00
N PHE A 129 20.98 -12.50 0.13
CA PHE A 129 21.03 -11.03 0.20
C PHE A 129 21.91 -10.37 -0.89
N LYS A 130 23.05 -11.00 -1.22
CA LYS A 130 23.98 -10.48 -2.24
C LYS A 130 23.38 -10.45 -3.65
N SER A 131 22.33 -11.24 -3.93
CA SER A 131 21.67 -11.28 -5.23
C SER A 131 20.79 -10.05 -5.48
N LEU A 132 20.41 -9.31 -4.44
CA LEU A 132 19.65 -8.07 -4.57
C LEU A 132 20.54 -6.83 -4.69
N ILE A 133 21.82 -6.92 -4.30
CA ILE A 133 22.79 -5.81 -4.37
C ILE A 133 23.37 -5.73 -5.80
N PRO A 134 23.64 -4.53 -6.36
CA PRO A 134 23.64 -3.21 -5.71
C PRO A 134 22.28 -2.50 -5.69
N HIS A 135 21.26 -3.02 -6.37
CA HIS A 135 19.99 -2.29 -6.54
C HIS A 135 19.11 -2.28 -5.29
N LEU A 136 19.18 -3.33 -4.47
CA LEU A 136 18.34 -3.58 -3.30
C LEU A 136 16.86 -3.30 -3.60
N PHE A 137 16.36 -3.85 -4.72
CA PHE A 137 15.01 -3.61 -5.22
C PHE A 137 14.43 -4.91 -5.82
N LEU A 138 13.38 -5.41 -5.20
CA LEU A 138 12.76 -6.71 -5.48
C LEU A 138 12.19 -6.78 -6.91
N PRO A 139 11.41 -5.83 -7.44
CA PRO A 139 10.95 -5.89 -8.84
C PRO A 139 12.09 -6.00 -9.85
N THR A 140 13.17 -5.23 -9.65
CA THR A 140 14.37 -5.32 -10.50
C THR A 140 14.98 -6.72 -10.44
N PHE A 141 15.14 -7.29 -9.24
CA PHE A 141 15.68 -8.63 -9.05
C PHE A 141 14.79 -9.69 -9.72
N LEU A 142 13.48 -9.66 -9.46
CA LEU A 142 12.51 -10.59 -10.03
C LEU A 142 12.52 -10.57 -11.57
N LYS A 143 12.47 -9.37 -12.16
CA LYS A 143 12.44 -9.19 -13.61
C LYS A 143 13.77 -9.54 -14.27
N GLN A 144 14.87 -8.96 -13.78
CA GLN A 144 16.17 -9.00 -14.45
C GLN A 144 17.02 -10.23 -14.13
N GLN A 145 16.77 -10.90 -13.00
CA GLN A 145 17.55 -12.09 -12.59
C GLN A 145 16.73 -13.37 -12.64
N LEU A 146 15.44 -13.31 -12.30
CA LEU A 146 14.58 -14.50 -12.23
C LEU A 146 13.58 -14.63 -13.38
N GLY A 147 13.49 -13.64 -14.27
CA GLY A 147 12.67 -13.69 -15.48
C GLY A 147 11.17 -13.56 -15.24
N TYR A 148 10.77 -12.94 -14.13
CA TYR A 148 9.37 -12.68 -13.81
C TYR A 148 8.75 -11.66 -14.74
N GLN A 149 7.44 -11.80 -14.94
CA GLN A 149 6.55 -10.68 -15.24
C GLN A 149 6.19 -9.95 -13.94
N THR A 150 6.24 -8.62 -13.91
CA THR A 150 6.04 -7.83 -12.69
C THR A 150 4.86 -6.87 -12.84
N HIS A 151 3.90 -6.95 -11.93
CA HIS A 151 2.66 -6.19 -11.98
C HIS A 151 2.33 -5.55 -10.63
N ALA A 152 1.77 -4.34 -10.67
CA ALA A 152 1.21 -3.69 -9.50
C ALA A 152 -0.20 -3.13 -9.80
N LEU A 153 -1.14 -3.40 -8.91
CA LEU A 153 -2.46 -2.77 -8.87
C LEU A 153 -2.56 -2.06 -7.51
N VAL A 154 -2.72 -0.74 -7.52
CA VAL A 154 -2.69 0.05 -6.30
C VAL A 154 -3.94 0.91 -6.16
N SER A 155 -4.41 1.06 -4.93
CA SER A 155 -5.54 1.92 -4.60
C SER A 155 -5.12 3.32 -4.19
N MET A 156 -3.96 3.47 -3.53
CA MET A 156 -3.55 4.74 -2.96
C MET A 156 -2.90 5.67 -4.00
N PRO A 157 -3.34 6.93 -4.15
CA PRO A 157 -2.70 7.91 -5.02
C PRO A 157 -1.23 8.19 -4.69
N ALA A 158 -0.82 7.99 -3.43
CA ALA A 158 0.58 8.09 -3.00
C ALA A 158 1.51 7.06 -3.70
N LEU A 159 0.94 6.00 -4.28
CA LEU A 159 1.64 4.95 -4.99
C LEU A 159 1.49 5.07 -6.51
N ASN A 160 1.01 6.19 -7.04
CA ASN A 160 0.66 6.30 -8.47
C ASN A 160 1.83 5.95 -9.43
N PRO A 161 1.53 5.64 -10.71
CA PRO A 161 2.54 5.16 -11.66
C PRO A 161 3.67 6.14 -11.99
N ALA A 162 3.54 7.43 -11.66
CA ALA A 162 4.58 8.42 -11.86
C ALA A 162 5.61 8.45 -10.70
N THR A 163 5.39 7.68 -9.64
CA THR A 163 6.32 7.59 -8.51
C THR A 163 7.50 6.66 -8.82
N PRO A 164 8.65 6.82 -8.13
CA PRO A 164 9.80 5.92 -8.28
C PRO A 164 9.50 4.45 -7.93
N LEU A 165 8.37 4.16 -7.28
CA LEU A 165 7.95 2.81 -6.94
C LEU A 165 7.63 1.97 -8.19
N ASN A 166 7.25 2.62 -9.29
CA ASN A 166 7.02 1.98 -10.60
C ASN A 166 8.32 1.63 -11.36
N LYS A 167 9.40 1.35 -10.63
CA LYS A 167 10.65 0.90 -11.23
C LYS A 167 10.56 -0.61 -11.54
N ASP A 168 10.83 -0.99 -12.78
CA ASP A 168 10.92 -2.39 -13.22
C ASP A 168 9.64 -3.23 -13.02
N PHE A 169 8.48 -2.58 -12.98
CA PHE A 169 7.18 -3.19 -13.25
C PHE A 169 6.89 -3.21 -14.76
N ASP A 170 6.32 -4.31 -15.26
CA ASP A 170 5.74 -4.37 -16.61
C ASP A 170 4.43 -3.58 -16.68
N THR A 171 3.58 -3.73 -15.66
CA THR A 171 2.36 -2.93 -15.50
C THR A 171 2.26 -2.35 -14.10
N PHE A 172 1.83 -1.11 -14.01
CA PHE A 172 1.58 -0.45 -12.73
C PHE A 172 0.34 0.43 -12.87
N THR A 173 -0.75 0.02 -12.21
CA THR A 173 -2.07 0.61 -12.42
C THR A 173 -2.60 1.17 -11.12
N LEU A 174 -2.92 2.47 -11.12
CA LEU A 174 -3.76 3.07 -10.10
C LEU A 174 -5.21 2.73 -10.42
N MET A 175 -5.88 2.01 -9.52
CA MET A 175 -7.25 1.54 -9.73
C MET A 175 -8.24 2.72 -9.74
N PRO A 176 -9.31 2.66 -10.56
CA PRO A 176 -10.31 3.74 -10.62
C PRO A 176 -11.04 3.97 -9.29
N ARG A 177 -11.19 2.91 -8.48
CA ARG A 177 -11.76 2.94 -7.13
C ARG A 177 -10.68 2.55 -6.13
N HIS A 178 -10.59 3.28 -5.02
CA HIS A 178 -9.59 3.01 -4.00
C HIS A 178 -9.96 1.83 -3.09
N ASN A 179 -11.22 1.39 -3.08
CA ASN A 179 -11.73 0.39 -2.16
C ASN A 179 -12.41 -0.78 -2.90
N ASP A 180 -11.71 -1.37 -3.86
CA ASP A 180 -12.27 -2.42 -4.71
C ASP A 180 -11.25 -3.50 -5.14
N MET A 181 -10.81 -4.30 -4.17
CA MET A 181 -9.97 -5.48 -4.42
C MET A 181 -10.66 -6.48 -5.35
N ALA A 182 -12.00 -6.52 -5.37
CA ALA A 182 -12.76 -7.42 -6.24
C ALA A 182 -12.38 -7.23 -7.71
N ALA A 183 -12.43 -5.99 -8.17
CA ALA A 183 -12.04 -5.64 -9.54
C ALA A 183 -10.55 -5.92 -9.79
N MET A 184 -9.66 -5.71 -8.80
CA MET A 184 -8.24 -6.06 -8.95
C MET A 184 -8.04 -7.55 -9.25
N VAL A 185 -8.80 -8.43 -8.59
CA VAL A 185 -8.73 -9.89 -8.81
C VAL A 185 -9.11 -10.24 -10.25
N GLU A 186 -10.07 -9.53 -10.84
CA GLU A 186 -10.50 -9.72 -12.25
C GLU A 186 -9.43 -9.30 -13.27
N HIS A 187 -8.49 -8.44 -12.88
CA HIS A 187 -7.37 -8.01 -13.73
C HIS A 187 -6.16 -8.95 -13.70
N LEU A 188 -6.14 -9.95 -12.80
CA LEU A 188 -5.00 -10.85 -12.68
C LEU A 188 -4.92 -11.78 -13.89
N THR A 189 -3.74 -11.80 -14.51
CA THR A 189 -3.43 -12.70 -15.62
C THR A 189 -2.09 -13.40 -15.36
N PHE A 190 -2.03 -14.69 -15.68
CA PHE A 190 -0.85 -15.51 -15.41
C PHE A 190 -0.42 -16.23 -16.69
N SER A 191 0.85 -16.07 -17.05
CA SER A 191 1.45 -16.80 -18.16
C SER A 191 1.80 -18.23 -17.74
N PRO A 192 1.58 -19.25 -18.59
CA PRO A 192 2.12 -20.58 -18.35
C PRO A 192 3.64 -20.65 -18.59
N ASP A 193 4.23 -19.68 -19.31
CA ASP A 193 5.62 -19.72 -19.75
C ASP A 193 6.59 -19.10 -18.75
N ARG A 194 6.11 -18.19 -17.89
CA ARG A 194 6.93 -17.48 -16.90
C ARG A 194 6.11 -17.10 -15.65
N PRO A 195 6.74 -17.06 -14.47
CA PRO A 195 6.04 -16.68 -13.26
C PRO A 195 5.72 -15.18 -13.23
N SER A 196 4.60 -14.84 -12.59
CA SER A 196 4.17 -13.47 -12.37
C SER A 196 4.36 -13.06 -10.91
N PHE A 197 4.77 -11.82 -10.71
CA PHE A 197 4.76 -11.13 -9.43
C PHE A 197 3.67 -10.07 -9.45
N TYR A 198 2.78 -10.10 -8.46
CA TYR A 198 1.74 -9.10 -8.27
C TYR A 198 1.88 -8.44 -6.92
N LEU A 199 1.92 -7.10 -6.92
CA LEU A 199 1.71 -6.28 -5.72
C LEU A 199 0.29 -5.68 -5.79
N LEU A 200 -0.54 -5.99 -4.80
CA LEU A 200 -1.89 -5.45 -4.66
C LEU A 200 -1.94 -4.56 -3.42
N ASN A 201 -2.00 -3.23 -3.59
CA ASN A 201 -2.31 -2.30 -2.48
C ASN A 201 -3.81 -2.03 -2.47
N VAL A 202 -4.48 -2.45 -1.40
CA VAL A 202 -5.93 -2.52 -1.27
C VAL A 202 -6.41 -1.53 -0.21
N GLY A 203 -7.43 -0.72 -0.52
CA GLY A 203 -7.79 0.45 0.28
C GLY A 203 -9.06 0.33 1.14
N GLU A 204 -9.77 -0.81 1.14
CA GLU A 204 -10.98 -1.00 1.94
C GLU A 204 -10.75 -0.81 3.46
N THR A 205 -9.53 -1.08 3.95
CA THR A 205 -9.13 -0.89 5.35
C THR A 205 -8.52 0.48 5.65
N HIS A 206 -8.29 1.31 4.64
CA HIS A 206 -7.91 2.71 4.81
C HIS A 206 -9.16 3.56 4.98
N TYR A 207 -9.05 4.71 5.65
CA TYR A 207 -10.15 5.67 5.76
C TYR A 207 -10.75 5.98 4.37
N PRO A 208 -12.07 5.84 4.16
CA PRO A 208 -13.14 5.86 5.17
C PRO A 208 -13.63 4.48 5.67
N TYR A 209 -12.84 3.43 5.50
CA TYR A 209 -13.14 2.05 5.89
C TYR A 209 -14.44 1.58 5.23
N ALA A 210 -14.48 1.64 3.90
CA ALA A 210 -15.67 1.39 3.12
C ALA A 210 -15.44 0.25 2.13
N VAL A 211 -16.47 -0.55 1.93
CA VAL A 211 -16.51 -1.62 0.94
C VAL A 211 -17.12 -1.10 -0.37
N PRO A 212 -16.86 -1.74 -1.52
CA PRO A 212 -17.20 -1.17 -2.83
C PRO A 212 -18.71 -1.07 -3.13
N ASP A 213 -19.58 -1.72 -2.36
CA ASP A 213 -21.04 -1.64 -2.46
C ASP A 213 -21.65 -0.54 -1.58
N GLU A 214 -20.85 0.13 -0.75
CA GLU A 214 -21.31 1.22 0.10
C GLU A 214 -21.33 2.57 -0.64
N PRO A 215 -22.48 3.26 -0.73
CA PRO A 215 -22.55 4.58 -1.35
C PRO A 215 -21.68 5.61 -0.61
N GLU A 216 -20.90 6.42 -1.33
CA GLU A 216 -20.01 7.44 -0.72
C GLU A 216 -20.75 8.43 0.20
N ALA A 217 -22.03 8.67 -0.06
CA ALA A 217 -22.89 9.51 0.78
C ALA A 217 -23.03 8.98 2.22
N GLN A 218 -22.84 7.68 2.43
CA GLN A 218 -22.94 7.00 3.73
C GLN A 218 -21.58 6.88 4.44
N TRP A 219 -20.48 7.23 3.76
CA TRP A 219 -19.15 7.15 4.36
C TRP A 219 -19.03 8.06 5.59
N PRO A 220 -18.27 7.62 6.60
CA PRO A 220 -18.01 8.45 7.77
C PRO A 220 -17.32 9.75 7.36
N LYS A 221 -17.77 10.85 7.95
CA LYS A 221 -17.18 12.18 7.75
C LYS A 221 -16.57 12.67 9.03
N ILE A 222 -15.24 12.72 9.10
CA ILE A 222 -14.53 13.44 10.16
C ILE A 222 -14.24 14.86 9.65
N HIS A 223 -14.77 15.86 10.36
CA HIS A 223 -14.42 17.26 10.13
C HIS A 223 -12.96 17.47 10.57
N GLY A 224 -12.12 18.04 9.71
CA GLY A 224 -10.68 18.22 9.94
C GLY A 224 -9.78 17.31 9.07
N VAL A 225 -10.17 16.05 8.85
CA VAL A 225 -9.36 15.08 8.06
C VAL A 225 -9.50 15.32 6.54
N HIS A 226 -10.69 15.69 6.08
CA HIS A 226 -10.94 16.01 4.66
C HIS A 226 -10.32 17.33 4.18
N GLY A 227 -9.74 18.13 5.08
CA GLY A 227 -9.16 19.45 4.79
C GLY A 227 -7.65 19.45 4.55
N VAL A 228 -6.92 18.44 5.01
CA VAL A 228 -5.45 18.50 5.07
C VAL A 228 -4.81 18.60 3.69
N PHE A 229 -5.30 17.87 2.69
CA PHE A 229 -4.77 17.96 1.32
C PHE A 229 -5.29 19.17 0.53
N LYS A 230 -6.49 19.67 0.84
CA LYS A 230 -7.04 20.86 0.15
C LYS A 230 -6.44 22.17 0.67
N HIS A 231 -5.97 22.19 1.92
CA HIS A 231 -5.50 23.39 2.58
C HIS A 231 -4.00 23.39 2.89
N LEU A 232 -3.24 22.36 2.51
CA LEU A 232 -1.78 22.35 2.70
C LEU A 232 -1.11 23.53 1.98
N ASP A 233 -1.61 23.87 0.78
CA ASP A 233 -1.16 25.03 0.01
C ASP A 233 -1.75 26.36 0.51
N ASP A 234 -2.97 26.33 1.10
CA ASP A 234 -3.63 27.52 1.66
C ASP A 234 -3.00 27.97 3.00
N LEU A 235 -2.37 27.05 3.73
CA LEU A 235 -1.65 27.30 4.99
C LEU A 235 -0.25 27.89 4.80
N VAL A 236 0.20 28.06 3.54
CA VAL A 236 1.51 28.64 3.19
C VAL A 236 1.31 29.96 2.44
N VAL A 237 1.04 31.05 3.17
CA VAL A 237 1.13 32.41 2.62
C VAL A 237 2.53 32.96 2.89
N GLY A 238 3.40 32.93 1.87
CA GLY A 238 4.73 33.53 1.96
C GLY A 238 5.77 32.75 2.76
N GLY A 239 5.63 31.42 2.87
CA GLY A 239 6.63 30.55 3.49
C GLY A 239 6.61 30.51 5.02
N LYS A 240 5.52 30.97 5.65
CA LYS A 240 5.27 30.80 7.09
C LYS A 240 3.93 30.09 7.29
N LEU A 241 3.93 29.07 8.15
CA LEU A 241 2.72 28.43 8.63
C LEU A 241 1.92 29.44 9.46
N VAL A 242 0.64 29.60 9.14
CA VAL A 242 -0.29 30.34 9.99
C VAL A 242 -0.67 29.40 11.12
N GLU A 243 -0.20 29.68 12.34
CA GLU A 243 -0.68 29.00 13.54
C GLU A 243 -2.15 29.42 13.74
N GLU A 244 -3.09 28.50 13.51
CA GLU A 244 -4.46 28.69 13.99
C GLU A 244 -4.41 28.74 15.51
N GLU A 245 -5.01 29.78 16.12
CA GLU A 245 -5.10 29.94 17.56
C GLU A 245 -5.55 28.62 18.20
N GLU A 246 -4.85 28.18 19.26
CA GLU A 246 -5.14 26.99 20.09
C GLU A 246 -6.50 27.13 20.81
N GLY A 247 -7.58 27.22 20.05
CA GLY A 247 -8.95 27.23 20.52
C GLY A 247 -9.45 25.80 20.58
N HIS A 248 -9.20 25.11 21.71
CA HIS A 248 -9.86 23.88 22.15
C HIS A 248 -10.49 23.05 21.01
N VAL A 249 -9.67 22.37 20.21
CA VAL A 249 -10.19 21.32 19.34
C VAL A 249 -10.92 20.35 20.26
N ARG A 250 -12.27 20.28 20.15
CA ARG A 250 -13.05 19.28 20.87
C ARG A 250 -12.47 17.93 20.49
N PHE A 251 -11.70 17.39 21.43
CA PHE A 251 -10.99 16.12 21.31
C PHE A 251 -11.94 15.05 20.78
N PHE A 252 -11.42 14.19 19.90
CA PHE A 252 -12.22 13.28 19.09
C PHE A 252 -13.32 12.58 19.90
N ASP A 253 -14.53 12.53 19.33
CA ASP A 253 -15.61 11.73 19.89
C ASP A 253 -15.21 10.25 19.84
N GLN A 254 -14.84 9.68 20.99
CA GLN A 254 -14.36 8.31 21.08
C GLN A 254 -15.42 7.31 20.58
N GLN A 255 -16.71 7.59 20.78
CA GLN A 255 -17.78 6.71 20.27
C GLN A 255 -17.75 6.67 18.74
N LYS A 256 -17.47 7.80 18.10
CA LYS A 256 -17.31 7.88 16.64
C LYS A 256 -16.04 7.15 16.18
N LEU A 257 -14.94 7.28 16.91
CA LEU A 257 -13.70 6.57 16.58
C LEU A 257 -13.85 5.05 16.72
N ASP A 258 -14.56 4.59 17.74
CA ASP A 258 -14.90 3.18 17.92
C ASP A 258 -15.76 2.65 16.76
N GLN A 259 -16.69 3.47 16.25
CA GLN A 259 -17.45 3.14 15.04
C GLN A 259 -16.56 3.02 13.80
N LEU A 260 -15.56 3.89 13.64
CA LEU A 260 -14.60 3.78 12.53
C LEU A 260 -13.78 2.50 12.62
N ARG A 261 -13.31 2.14 13.83
CA ARG A 261 -12.61 0.87 14.05
C ARG A 261 -13.50 -0.31 13.73
N ALA A 262 -14.78 -0.27 14.12
CA ALA A 262 -15.75 -1.31 13.79
C ALA A 262 -15.95 -1.46 12.27
N ARG A 263 -15.91 -0.35 11.53
CA ARG A 263 -15.94 -0.36 10.06
C ARG A 263 -14.68 -0.99 9.46
N GLN A 264 -13.49 -0.70 10.00
CA GLN A 264 -12.25 -1.36 9.56
C GLN A 264 -12.33 -2.88 9.77
N ILE A 265 -12.90 -3.34 10.89
CA ILE A 265 -13.15 -4.77 11.15
C ILE A 265 -14.12 -5.36 10.10
N ALA A 266 -15.19 -4.64 9.74
CA ALA A 266 -16.14 -5.07 8.72
C ALA A 266 -15.49 -5.15 7.33
N ALA A 267 -14.62 -4.20 6.98
CA ALA A 267 -13.84 -4.21 5.74
C ALA A 267 -12.93 -5.44 5.67
N VAL A 268 -12.25 -5.82 6.75
CA VAL A 268 -11.46 -7.07 6.77
C VAL A 268 -12.33 -8.30 6.53
N ARG A 269 -13.54 -8.37 7.10
CA ARG A 269 -14.47 -9.49 6.86
C ARG A 269 -14.90 -9.58 5.39
N TYR A 270 -15.14 -8.44 4.74
CA TYR A 270 -15.40 -8.39 3.31
C TYR A 270 -14.20 -8.88 2.51
N LEU A 271 -13.00 -8.37 2.83
CA LEU A 271 -11.76 -8.76 2.16
C LEU A 271 -11.43 -10.25 2.31
N ASP A 272 -11.73 -10.88 3.45
CA ASP A 272 -11.58 -12.34 3.62
C ASP A 272 -12.44 -13.13 2.61
N GLY A 273 -13.60 -12.60 2.22
CA GLY A 273 -14.41 -13.13 1.12
C GLY A 273 -13.82 -12.86 -0.25
N VAL A 274 -13.16 -11.71 -0.46
CA VAL A 274 -12.45 -11.41 -1.71
C VAL A 274 -11.22 -12.30 -1.90
N VAL A 275 -10.51 -12.60 -0.81
CA VAL A 275 -9.36 -13.51 -0.80
C VAL A 275 -9.77 -14.92 -1.24
N ALA A 276 -10.99 -15.37 -0.93
CA ALA A 276 -11.48 -16.65 -1.43
C ALA A 276 -11.55 -16.67 -2.96
N ARG A 277 -12.04 -15.57 -3.58
CA ARG A 277 -12.03 -15.42 -5.04
C ARG A 277 -10.62 -15.32 -5.61
N LEU A 278 -9.70 -14.66 -4.90
CA LEU A 278 -8.30 -14.66 -5.29
C LEU A 278 -7.76 -16.09 -5.36
N PHE A 279 -8.08 -16.94 -4.38
CA PHE A 279 -7.64 -18.33 -4.36
C PHE A 279 -8.20 -19.15 -5.53
N ASP A 280 -9.42 -18.84 -5.98
CA ASP A 280 -10.05 -19.51 -7.12
C ASP A 280 -9.40 -19.17 -8.48
N VAL A 281 -8.80 -17.98 -8.63
CA VAL A 281 -8.27 -17.50 -9.93
C VAL A 281 -6.76 -17.68 -10.08
N VAL A 282 -6.01 -17.76 -8.98
CA VAL A 282 -4.54 -17.90 -9.07
C VAL A 282 -4.14 -19.34 -9.44
N PRO A 283 -3.05 -19.54 -10.20
CA PRO A 283 -2.52 -20.87 -10.47
C PRO A 283 -2.12 -21.61 -9.19
N ARG A 284 -2.18 -22.95 -9.19
CA ARG A 284 -1.78 -23.79 -8.03
C ARG A 284 -0.36 -23.54 -7.55
N ASN A 285 0.55 -23.12 -8.42
CA ASN A 285 1.92 -22.74 -8.09
C ASN A 285 2.03 -21.28 -7.64
N THR A 286 1.09 -20.75 -6.86
CA THR A 286 1.13 -19.37 -6.37
C THR A 286 1.40 -19.34 -4.87
N TYR A 287 2.43 -18.59 -4.48
CA TYR A 287 2.69 -18.22 -3.09
C TYR A 287 2.06 -16.86 -2.82
N ILE A 288 1.33 -16.74 -1.72
CA ILE A 288 0.58 -15.54 -1.38
C ILE A 288 1.06 -15.03 -0.02
N THR A 289 1.36 -13.73 0.03
CA THR A 289 1.62 -13.01 1.28
C THR A 289 0.53 -11.96 1.44
N VAL A 290 -0.12 -11.93 2.60
CA VAL A 290 -1.07 -10.89 2.99
C VAL A 290 -0.53 -10.16 4.21
N THR A 291 -0.43 -8.85 4.11
CA THR A 291 0.12 -7.99 5.17
C THR A 291 -0.57 -6.63 5.17
N ALA A 292 -0.22 -5.74 6.09
CA ALA A 292 -0.45 -4.31 5.95
C ALA A 292 0.87 -3.54 5.77
N ASP A 293 0.78 -2.34 5.22
CA ASP A 293 1.90 -1.40 5.12
C ASP A 293 2.13 -0.65 6.43
N HIS A 294 1.07 -0.29 7.15
CA HIS A 294 1.09 0.23 8.50
C HIS A 294 -0.29 0.02 9.15
N GLY A 295 -0.43 0.41 10.40
CA GLY A 295 -1.71 0.47 11.11
C GLY A 295 -2.28 1.89 11.17
N GLU A 296 -3.25 2.09 12.05
CA GLU A 296 -4.01 3.33 12.19
C GLU A 296 -4.44 3.55 13.65
N LEU A 297 -4.56 4.81 14.06
CA LEU A 297 -5.03 5.22 15.38
C LEU A 297 -6.50 5.61 15.33
N PHE A 298 -7.22 5.16 16.34
CA PHE A 298 -8.65 5.38 16.57
C PHE A 298 -8.86 6.04 17.94
N GLY A 299 -8.02 7.02 18.28
CA GLY A 299 -8.09 7.80 19.52
C GLY A 299 -7.01 7.49 20.55
N GLU A 300 -6.19 6.46 20.31
CA GLU A 300 -5.09 6.14 21.22
C GLU A 300 -4.18 7.36 21.41
N GLU A 301 -3.93 7.71 22.68
CA GLU A 301 -3.13 8.87 23.09
C GLU A 301 -3.60 10.20 22.47
N GLY A 302 -4.86 10.27 22.03
CA GLY A 302 -5.45 11.44 21.38
C GLY A 302 -5.14 11.60 19.90
N TYR A 303 -4.60 10.57 19.27
CA TYR A 303 -4.35 10.56 17.85
C TYR A 303 -5.46 9.86 17.06
N PHE A 304 -5.71 10.37 15.86
CA PHE A 304 -6.46 9.66 14.82
C PHE A 304 -5.62 9.65 13.54
N GLY A 305 -5.62 8.52 12.84
CA GLY A 305 -4.88 8.35 11.59
C GLY A 305 -3.52 7.68 11.77
N HIS A 306 -2.60 7.96 10.85
CA HIS A 306 -1.25 7.39 10.82
C HIS A 306 -0.21 8.47 10.49
N GLY A 307 0.98 8.10 9.99
CA GLY A 307 2.20 8.92 9.81
C GLY A 307 2.02 10.44 9.70
N PRO A 308 2.89 11.26 10.34
CA PRO A 308 4.20 10.93 10.91
C PRO A 308 4.14 10.54 12.40
N ILE A 309 3.08 9.86 12.83
CA ILE A 309 2.86 9.47 14.23
C ILE A 309 3.72 8.24 14.59
N CYS A 310 4.40 8.31 15.73
CA CYS A 310 5.19 7.20 16.29
C CYS A 310 4.40 6.54 17.43
N HIS A 311 3.55 5.57 17.09
CA HIS A 311 2.75 4.83 18.06
C HIS A 311 2.72 3.34 17.69
N GLU A 312 2.74 2.45 18.68
CA GLU A 312 2.82 0.99 18.46
C GLU A 312 1.73 0.50 17.50
N LYS A 313 0.49 0.98 17.65
CA LYS A 313 -0.64 0.61 16.77
C LYS A 313 -0.51 1.05 15.31
N VAL A 314 0.38 1.99 14.99
CA VAL A 314 0.72 2.34 13.61
C VAL A 314 1.76 1.38 13.03
N TYR A 315 2.57 0.74 13.87
CA TYR A 315 3.58 -0.20 13.41
C TYR A 315 3.11 -1.66 13.48
N GLU A 316 2.20 -2.03 14.40
CA GLU A 316 1.63 -3.37 14.52
C GLU A 316 0.72 -3.73 13.35
N VAL A 317 1.22 -4.57 12.45
CA VAL A 317 0.54 -5.01 11.23
C VAL A 317 0.34 -6.54 11.23
N PRO A 318 -0.75 -7.02 10.61
CA PRO A 318 -0.92 -8.45 10.39
C PRO A 318 0.04 -8.94 9.31
N PHE A 319 0.45 -10.20 9.42
CA PHE A 319 1.21 -10.90 8.40
C PHE A 319 0.76 -12.35 8.33
N VAL A 320 0.44 -12.85 7.14
CA VAL A 320 0.22 -14.29 6.89
C VAL A 320 0.72 -14.60 5.49
N GLU A 321 1.36 -15.74 5.31
CA GLU A 321 1.87 -16.16 4.02
C GLU A 321 1.77 -17.67 3.84
N GLY A 322 1.65 -18.13 2.60
CA GLY A 322 1.63 -19.55 2.30
C GLY A 322 1.30 -19.85 0.84
N LYS A 323 1.42 -21.12 0.49
CA LYS A 323 0.97 -21.68 -0.77
C LYS A 323 -0.38 -22.36 -0.57
N LEU A 324 -1.31 -22.18 -1.49
CA LEU A 324 -2.58 -22.91 -1.49
C LEU A 324 -2.29 -24.41 -1.61
N ARG A 325 -2.82 -25.19 -0.67
CA ARG A 325 -2.58 -26.65 -0.58
C ARG A 325 -3.34 -27.44 -1.63
#